data_AF-A0A844YYL2-F1
#
_entry.id   AF-A0A844YYL2-F1
#
_cell.length_a   1.000
_cell.length_b   1.000
_cell.length_c   1.000
_cell.angle_alpha   90.00
_cell.angle_beta   90.00
_cell.angle_gamma   90.00
#
_symmetry.space_group_name_H-M   'P 1'
#
loop_
_entity.id
_entity.type
_entity.pdbx_description
1 polymer ?
#
loop_
_entity_poly.entity_id
_entity_poly.type
_entity_poly.pdbx_seq_one_letter_code
_entity_poly.pdbx_strand_id
1 'polypeptide(L)'
;MARFLVDIPEEDLARLDALAKAEGKSRAAILREAVADYIAAESKQGFEKYFGLWERHGSTVDGLTYEEQMRSEWPDAPVLATPKTKRTAA
;
A
#
# COMPACT_ATOMS: atom_id res chain seq x y z
N MET A 1 -8.30 -20.31 9.05
CA MET A 1 -6.88 -20.73 9.17
C MET A 1 -6.64 -21.81 8.13
N ALA A 2 -5.76 -21.58 7.16
CA ALA A 2 -5.43 -22.57 6.13
C ALA A 2 -4.18 -23.36 6.54
N ARG A 3 -4.09 -24.63 6.11
CA ARG A 3 -2.92 -25.49 6.30
C ARG A 3 -2.30 -25.75 4.94
N PHE A 4 -0.98 -25.69 4.87
CA PHE A 4 -0.21 -26.05 3.69
C PHE A 4 0.96 -26.93 4.12
N LEU A 5 1.41 -27.78 3.21
CA LEU A 5 2.59 -28.62 3.38
C LEU A 5 3.70 -28.02 2.53
N VAL A 6 4.90 -27.95 3.08
CA VAL A 6 6.07 -27.40 2.38
C VAL A 6 7.27 -28.25 2.74
N ASP A 7 8.09 -28.53 1.72
CA ASP A 7 9.36 -29.22 1.91
C ASP A 7 10.45 -28.17 2.14
N ILE A 8 11.24 -28.38 3.19
CA ILE A 8 12.32 -27.49 3.60
C ILE A 8 13.56 -28.36 3.84
N PRO A 9 14.77 -27.93 3.43
CA PRO A 9 16.00 -28.62 3.77
C PRO A 9 16.15 -28.84 5.28
N GLU A 10 16.72 -29.97 5.67
CA GLU A 10 16.87 -30.34 7.09
C GLU A 10 17.75 -29.36 7.87
N GLU A 11 18.75 -28.77 7.20
CA GLU A 11 19.60 -27.72 7.78
C GLU A 11 18.79 -26.46 8.14
N ASP A 12 17.89 -26.03 7.26
CA ASP A 12 17.06 -24.85 7.49
C ASP A 12 16.04 -25.12 8.60
N LEU A 13 15.50 -26.34 8.67
CA LEU A 13 14.63 -26.76 9.78
C LEU A 13 15.37 -26.68 11.13
N ALA A 14 16.62 -27.15 11.19
CA ALA A 14 17.43 -27.09 12.40
C ALA A 14 17.72 -25.64 12.84
N ARG A 15 18.00 -24.74 11.90
CA ARG A 15 18.16 -23.30 12.17
C ARG A 15 16.86 -22.69 12.70
N LEU A 16 15.72 -23.04 12.11
CA LEU A 16 14.41 -22.56 12.54
C LEU A 16 14.06 -23.02 13.97
N ASP A 17 14.38 -24.26 14.30
CA ASP A 17 14.21 -24.81 15.65
C ASP A 17 15.11 -24.10 16.67
N ALA A 18 16.35 -23.77 16.30
CA ALA A 18 17.26 -23.00 17.14
C ALA A 18 16.75 -21.57 17.40
N LEU A 19 16.25 -20.90 16.35
CA LEU A 19 15.67 -19.56 16.46
C LEU A 19 14.41 -19.56 17.33
N ALA A 20 13.54 -20.56 17.15
CA ALA A 20 12.34 -20.76 17.98
C ALA A 20 12.66 -20.92 19.46
N LYS A 21 13.71 -21.69 19.78
CA LYS A 21 14.19 -21.86 21.15
C LYS A 21 14.78 -20.56 21.72
N ALA A 22 15.57 -19.84 20.93
CA ALA A 22 16.20 -18.59 21.36
C ALA A 22 15.15 -17.51 21.70
N GLU A 23 14.07 -17.42 20.92
CA GLU A 23 12.99 -16.45 21.15
C GLU A 23 11.89 -16.96 22.10
N GLY A 24 11.94 -18.22 22.52
CA GLY A 24 10.88 -18.84 23.34
C GLY A 24 9.52 -18.94 22.62
N LYS A 25 9.51 -18.89 21.27
CA LYS A 25 8.30 -18.94 20.44
C LYS A 25 8.10 -20.34 19.84
N SER A 26 6.85 -20.68 19.53
CA SER A 26 6.60 -21.86 18.70
C SER A 26 7.12 -21.65 17.27
N ARG A 27 7.60 -22.72 16.64
CA ARG A 27 8.07 -22.70 15.24
C ARG A 27 7.04 -22.11 14.27
N ALA A 28 5.78 -22.46 14.47
CA ALA A 28 4.68 -21.94 13.67
C ALA A 28 4.44 -20.44 13.88
N ALA A 29 4.78 -19.89 15.05
CA ALA A 29 4.68 -18.44 15.29
C ALA A 29 5.75 -17.68 14.50
N ILE A 30 7.01 -18.15 14.54
CA ILE A 30 8.11 -17.59 13.75
C ILE A 30 7.78 -17.64 12.25
N LEU A 31 7.29 -18.78 11.76
CA LEU A 31 6.90 -18.89 10.35
C LEU A 31 5.78 -17.92 9.95
N ARG A 32 4.78 -17.70 10.83
CA ARG A 32 3.72 -16.72 10.54
C ARG A 32 4.26 -15.29 10.48
N GLU A 33 5.16 -14.94 11.39
CA GLU A 33 5.82 -13.63 11.42
C GLU A 33 6.67 -13.43 10.16
N ALA A 34 7.52 -14.39 9.82
CA ALA A 34 8.34 -14.36 8.60
C ALA A 34 7.51 -14.23 7.32
N VAL A 35 6.38 -14.95 7.21
CA VAL A 35 5.48 -14.84 6.05
C VAL A 35 4.82 -13.47 5.99
N ALA A 36 4.38 -12.92 7.13
CA ALA A 36 3.77 -11.59 7.19
C ALA A 36 4.77 -10.50 6.76
N ASP A 37 6.01 -10.59 7.25
CA ASP A 37 7.07 -9.65 6.93
C ASP A 37 7.47 -9.72 5.46
N TYR A 38 7.54 -10.93 4.88
CA TYR A 38 7.82 -11.12 3.46
C TYR A 38 6.75 -10.49 2.58
N ILE A 39 5.46 -10.72 2.88
CA ILE A 39 4.35 -10.12 2.13
C ILE A 39 4.35 -8.60 2.28
N ALA A 40 4.61 -8.09 3.49
CA ALA A 40 4.69 -6.65 3.74
C ALA A 40 5.83 -6.02 2.93
N ALA A 41 7.01 -6.65 2.89
CA ALA A 41 8.14 -6.19 2.09
C ALA A 41 7.80 -6.17 0.59
N GLU A 42 7.12 -7.19 0.08
CA GLU A 42 6.66 -7.24 -1.31
C GLU A 42 5.65 -6.12 -1.63
N SER A 43 4.69 -5.88 -0.73
CA SER A 43 3.69 -4.82 -0.92
C SER A 43 4.31 -3.41 -1.01
N LYS A 44 5.40 -3.16 -0.28
CA LYS A 44 6.13 -1.88 -0.33
C LYS A 44 6.77 -1.63 -1.69
N GLN A 45 7.26 -2.67 -2.36
CA GLN A 45 7.78 -2.55 -3.73
C GLN A 45 6.68 -2.11 -4.70
N GLY A 46 5.45 -2.61 -4.51
CA GLY A 46 4.29 -2.13 -5.25
C GLY A 46 4.03 -0.64 -5.01
N PHE A 47 4.00 -0.21 -3.74
CA PHE A 47 3.77 1.20 -3.41
C PHE A 47 4.82 2.12 -4.05
N GLU A 48 6.12 1.85 -3.95
CA GLU A 48 7.15 2.67 -4.60
C GLU A 48 7.09 2.64 -6.13
N LYS A 49 6.66 1.52 -6.71
CA LYS A 49 6.53 1.33 -8.15
C LYS A 49 5.33 2.07 -8.75
N TYR A 50 4.21 2.12 -8.02
CA TYR A 50 2.94 2.70 -8.52
C TYR A 50 2.67 4.11 -8.00
N PHE A 51 3.25 4.51 -6.87
CA PHE A 51 3.10 5.86 -6.32
C PHE A 51 3.77 6.89 -7.25
N GLY A 52 3.01 7.92 -7.64
CA GLY A 52 3.46 8.94 -8.60
C GLY A 52 3.58 8.45 -10.04
N LEU A 53 3.06 7.25 -10.38
CA LEU A 53 3.14 6.73 -11.75
C LEU A 53 2.50 7.69 -12.78
N TRP A 54 1.42 8.35 -12.41
CA TRP A 54 0.71 9.31 -13.26
C TRP A 54 1.50 10.60 -13.44
N GLU A 55 2.23 11.02 -12.39
CA GLU A 55 3.16 12.15 -12.45
C GLU A 55 4.38 11.83 -13.34
N ARG A 56 4.98 10.64 -13.16
CA ARG A 56 6.13 10.18 -13.95
C ARG A 56 5.82 9.99 -15.43
N HIS A 57 4.59 9.63 -15.78
CA HIS A 57 4.14 9.46 -17.16
C HIS A 57 3.47 10.71 -17.75
N GLY A 58 3.66 11.88 -17.13
CA GLY A 58 3.28 13.17 -17.71
C GLY A 58 1.78 13.46 -17.70
N SER A 59 1.01 12.76 -16.87
CA SER A 59 -0.41 13.04 -16.63
C SER A 59 -0.64 14.06 -15.51
N THR A 60 0.35 14.93 -15.26
CA THR A 60 0.27 16.06 -14.33
C THR A 60 -0.57 17.19 -14.95
N VAL A 61 -1.84 16.95 -15.22
CA VAL A 61 -2.77 18.04 -15.46
C VAL A 61 -3.24 18.50 -14.09
N ASP A 62 -3.07 19.79 -13.79
CA ASP A 62 -3.65 20.36 -12.58
C ASP A 62 -5.17 20.13 -12.59
N GLY A 63 -5.67 19.45 -11.57
CA GLY A 63 -7.06 19.00 -11.53
C GLY A 63 -8.05 20.16 -11.58
N LEU A 64 -7.69 21.30 -10.98
CA LEU A 64 -8.52 22.51 -11.02
C LEU A 64 -8.53 23.12 -12.43
N THR A 65 -7.36 23.28 -13.05
CA THR A 65 -7.26 23.76 -14.43
C THR A 65 -8.02 22.85 -15.41
N TYR A 66 -7.96 21.53 -15.24
CA TYR A 66 -8.71 20.57 -16.06
C TYR A 66 -10.22 20.70 -15.88
N GLU A 67 -10.67 20.85 -14.63
CA GLU A 67 -12.09 21.04 -14.29
C GLU A 67 -12.63 22.35 -14.88
N GLU A 68 -11.85 23.44 -14.78
CA GLU A 68 -12.19 24.74 -15.36
C GLU A 68 -12.26 24.68 -16.88
N GLN A 69 -11.32 24.00 -17.54
CA GLN A 69 -11.32 23.79 -18.98
C GLN A 69 -12.58 23.02 -19.43
N MET A 70 -12.88 21.88 -18.81
CA MET A 70 -14.08 21.08 -19.11
C MET A 70 -15.37 21.86 -18.85
N ARG A 71 -15.42 22.69 -17.80
CA ARG A 71 -16.58 23.51 -17.47
C ARG A 71 -16.77 24.67 -18.44
N SER A 72 -15.68 25.23 -18.98
CA SER A 72 -15.73 26.30 -19.98
C SER A 72 -16.37 25.87 -21.31
N GLU A 73 -16.38 24.57 -21.60
CA GLU A 73 -17.08 23.99 -22.75
C GLU A 73 -18.61 24.01 -22.60
N TRP A 74 -19.14 24.29 -21.40
CA TRP A 74 -20.57 24.29 -21.09
C TRP A 74 -21.07 25.69 -20.67
N PRO A 75 -21.31 26.62 -21.63
CA PRO A 75 -21.62 28.03 -21.33
C PRO A 75 -22.94 28.26 -20.56
N ASP A 76 -23.86 27.30 -20.59
CA ASP A 76 -25.17 27.41 -19.92
C ASP A 76 -25.23 26.71 -18.55
N ALA A 77 -24.11 26.18 -18.05
CA ALA A 77 -24.10 25.51 -16.76
C ALA A 77 -24.22 26.54 -15.61
N PRO A 78 -25.17 26.37 -14.67
CA PRO A 78 -25.28 27.26 -13.52
C PRO A 78 -24.01 27.16 -12.67
N VAL A 79 -23.36 28.30 -12.41
CA VAL A 79 -22.18 28.38 -11.54
C VAL A 79 -22.59 27.94 -10.13
N LEU A 80 -22.21 26.73 -9.75
CA LEU A 80 -22.40 26.24 -8.38
C LEU A 80 -21.45 27.03 -7.48
N ALA A 81 -21.99 27.92 -6.66
CA ALA A 81 -21.22 28.67 -5.67
C ALA A 81 -20.50 27.68 -4.74
N THR A 82 -19.17 27.76 -4.70
CA THR A 82 -18.38 26.95 -3.77
C THR A 82 -18.70 27.38 -2.33
N PRO A 83 -19.07 26.45 -1.43
CA PRO A 83 -19.32 26.81 -0.05
C PRO A 83 -18.01 27.28 0.59
N LYS A 84 -18.01 28.49 1.15
CA LYS A 84 -16.89 29.04 1.93
C LYS A 84 -16.70 28.18 3.19
N THR A 85 -15.85 27.15 3.11
CA THR A 85 -15.45 26.38 4.28
C THR A 85 -14.64 27.27 5.22
N LYS A 86 -15.27 27.76 6.29
CA LYS A 86 -14.57 28.38 7.41
C LYS A 86 -13.82 27.27 8.15
N ARG A 87 -12.50 27.19 7.97
CA ARG A 87 -11.64 26.34 8.80
C ARG A 87 -11.43 27.04 10.14
N THR A 88 -12.21 26.69 11.16
CA THR A 88 -11.83 26.92 12.55
C THR A 88 -10.91 25.78 12.98
N ALA A 89 -9.67 26.12 13.31
CA ALA A 89 -8.70 25.20 13.91
C ALA A 89 -9.06 24.95 15.38
N ALA A 90 -8.92 23.70 15.82
CA ALA A 90 -8.89 23.27 17.21
C ALA A 90 -7.62 22.44 17.42
#